data_AF-A0AAW5MCD2-F1
#
_entry.id   AF-A0AAW5MCD2-F1
#
_cell.length_a   1.000
_cell.length_b   1.000
_cell.length_c   1.000
_cell.angle_alpha   90.00
_cell.angle_beta   90.00
_cell.angle_gamma   90.00
#
_symmetry.space_group_name_H-M   'P 1'
#
loop_
_entity.id
_entity.type
_entity.pdbx_description
1 polymer ?
#
loop_
_entity_poly.entity_id
_entity_poly.type
_entity_poly.pdbx_seq_one_letter_code
_entity_poly.pdbx_strand_id
1 'polypeptide(L)'
;MQRIKCRVEELREYVDTIWHVALTPQQAISFKPGQYLLVVMSDSDKRPFSIANSPTRPGVLELQIGATPENAYAGQVLARMREQGEIEVELPAGKAFLRDESPRPLILMAGGTGFSYARSILEYLIDTGSKRPVFFYWGVRQAHWLYELEQMQQWERDYAPLTFIPVVQEPDADWTGKSGLVHKAIMDDFVSLHDYDIYVAGRFEMAGAAREEFKILGAEPERIFGDAYEFI
;
A
#
# COMPACT_ATOMS: atom_id res chain seq x y z
N MET A 1 -2.86 -10.34 17.85
CA MET A 1 -2.91 -8.86 17.76
C MET A 1 -2.79 -8.29 19.17
N GLN A 2 -2.03 -7.22 19.32
CA GLN A 2 -1.91 -6.45 20.56
C GLN A 2 -2.66 -5.13 20.41
N ARG A 3 -3.36 -4.71 21.47
CA ARG A 3 -4.01 -3.40 21.57
C ARG A 3 -3.05 -2.44 22.26
N ILE A 4 -2.75 -1.34 21.61
CA ILE A 4 -1.70 -0.41 22.01
C ILE A 4 -2.10 1.01 21.70
N LYS A 5 -1.74 1.90 22.62
CA LYS A 5 -1.88 3.33 22.47
C LYS A 5 -0.68 3.92 21.75
N CYS A 6 -0.94 4.81 20.82
CA CYS A 6 0.07 5.54 20.06
C CYS A 6 -0.13 7.05 20.25
N ARG A 7 0.97 7.80 20.34
CA ARG A 7 0.95 9.26 20.22
C ARG A 7 0.88 9.62 18.74
N VAL A 8 0.10 10.65 18.41
CA VAL A 8 0.04 11.21 17.05
C VAL A 8 1.17 12.23 16.94
N GLU A 9 2.19 11.92 16.14
CA GLU A 9 3.33 12.81 15.93
C GLU A 9 3.06 13.80 14.79
N GLU A 10 2.44 13.31 13.72
CA GLU A 10 2.18 14.12 12.54
C GLU A 10 0.84 13.76 11.90
N LEU A 11 0.12 14.81 11.48
CA LEU A 11 -1.00 14.75 10.56
C LEU A 11 -0.76 15.81 9.48
N ARG A 12 -0.31 15.38 8.32
CA ARG A 12 0.04 16.28 7.21
C ARG A 12 -0.72 15.88 5.96
N GLU A 13 -1.32 16.86 5.29
CA GLU A 13 -1.94 16.61 3.99
C GLU A 13 -0.86 16.40 2.92
N TYR A 14 -0.99 15.34 2.13
CA TYR A 14 -0.17 15.12 0.94
C TYR A 14 -0.74 15.93 -0.24
N VAL A 15 -1.99 15.60 -0.60
CA VAL A 15 -2.71 16.20 -1.71
C VAL A 15 -4.20 15.94 -1.51
N ASP A 16 -5.03 16.96 -1.76
CA ASP A 16 -6.49 16.95 -1.65
C ASP A 16 -7.02 16.38 -0.32
N THR A 17 -7.26 15.07 -0.28
CA THR A 17 -7.87 14.36 0.85
C THR A 17 -7.02 13.19 1.32
N ILE A 18 -5.77 13.09 0.85
CA ILE A 18 -4.81 12.08 1.28
C ILE A 18 -3.92 12.66 2.36
N TRP A 19 -3.83 11.96 3.49
CA TRP A 19 -3.11 12.40 4.67
C TRP A 19 -1.98 11.45 5.01
N HIS A 20 -0.79 12.00 5.25
CA HIS A 20 0.27 11.35 6.00
C HIS A 20 -0.08 11.36 7.48
N VAL A 21 0.06 10.22 8.12
CA VAL A 21 -0.07 10.08 9.58
C VAL A 21 1.16 9.37 10.11
N ALA A 22 1.86 9.99 11.06
CA ALA A 22 2.94 9.34 11.80
C ALA A 22 2.53 9.14 13.26
N LEU A 23 2.66 7.89 13.73
CA LEU A 23 2.31 7.49 15.10
C LEU A 23 3.52 6.91 15.81
N THR A 24 3.73 7.30 17.08
CA THR A 24 4.72 6.65 17.95
C THR A 24 4.02 5.70 18.93
N PRO A 25 4.25 4.39 18.82
CA PRO A 25 3.66 3.41 19.73
C PRO A 25 4.26 3.52 21.14
N GLN A 26 3.44 3.38 22.19
CA GLN A 26 3.91 3.44 23.59
C GLN A 26 4.68 2.18 24.05
N GLN A 27 4.67 1.12 23.25
CA GLN A 27 5.35 -0.15 23.52
C GLN A 27 5.99 -0.65 22.22
N ALA A 28 6.94 -1.57 22.34
CA ALA A 28 7.57 -2.18 21.18
C ALA A 28 6.52 -2.92 20.32
N ILE A 29 6.62 -2.74 19.01
CA ILE A 29 5.74 -3.38 18.03
C ILE A 29 6.56 -4.23 17.07
N SER A 30 5.90 -5.25 16.51
CA SER A 30 6.45 -6.08 15.45
C SER A 30 5.33 -6.34 14.44
N PHE A 31 5.65 -6.21 13.17
CA PHE A 31 4.77 -6.48 12.04
C PHE A 31 5.61 -6.94 10.85
N LYS A 32 4.96 -7.54 9.86
CA LYS A 32 5.58 -7.92 8.58
C LYS A 32 5.21 -6.89 7.50
N PRO A 33 6.09 -6.65 6.52
CA PRO A 33 5.80 -5.68 5.47
C PRO A 33 4.54 -6.07 4.68
N GLY A 34 3.64 -5.10 4.51
CA GLY A 34 2.31 -5.31 3.95
C GLY A 34 1.21 -5.66 4.97
N GLN A 35 1.49 -5.69 6.27
CA GLN A 35 0.44 -5.79 7.28
C GLN A 35 -0.22 -4.43 7.56
N TYR A 36 -1.40 -4.49 8.16
CA TYR A 36 -2.18 -3.32 8.55
C TYR A 36 -2.42 -3.28 10.06
N LEU A 37 -2.85 -2.11 10.54
CA LEU A 37 -3.37 -1.93 11.89
C LEU A 37 -4.87 -1.62 11.84
N LEU A 38 -5.57 -1.89 12.94
CA LEU A 38 -6.95 -1.48 13.15
C LEU A 38 -6.97 -0.29 14.10
N VAL A 39 -7.43 0.88 13.65
CA VAL A 39 -7.72 1.99 14.55
C VAL A 39 -8.98 1.66 15.35
N VAL A 40 -8.88 1.67 16.67
CA VAL A 40 -9.98 1.33 17.57
C VAL A 40 -10.84 2.56 17.81
N MET A 41 -11.97 2.63 17.09
CA MET A 41 -12.93 3.72 17.26
C MET A 41 -13.92 3.45 18.40
N SER A 42 -14.22 2.17 18.62
CA SER A 42 -14.86 1.59 19.81
C SER A 42 -14.57 0.08 19.81
N ASP A 43 -15.03 -0.68 20.81
CA ASP A 43 -14.83 -2.14 20.83
C ASP A 43 -15.49 -2.85 19.64
N SER A 44 -16.53 -2.26 19.05
CA SER A 44 -17.25 -2.79 17.88
C SER A 44 -16.92 -2.08 16.56
N ASP A 45 -16.13 -1.01 16.57
CA ASP A 45 -15.75 -0.23 15.39
C ASP A 45 -14.23 -0.14 15.29
N LYS A 46 -13.66 -0.96 14.40
CA LYS A 46 -12.23 -1.10 14.19
C LYS A 46 -11.92 -0.88 12.72
N ARG A 47 -11.08 0.11 12.42
CA ARG A 47 -10.90 0.66 11.07
C ARG A 47 -9.53 0.29 10.50
N PRO A 48 -9.45 -0.50 9.42
CA PRO A 48 -8.17 -0.97 8.89
C PRO A 48 -7.42 0.11 8.11
N PHE A 49 -6.13 0.26 8.40
CA PHE A 49 -5.19 1.08 7.62
C PHE A 49 -3.86 0.35 7.49
N SER A 50 -3.41 0.15 6.24
CA SER A 50 -2.10 -0.47 5.96
C SER A 50 -0.98 0.37 6.54
N ILE A 51 -0.01 -0.30 7.16
CA ILE A 51 1.21 0.34 7.65
C ILE A 51 2.07 0.63 6.42
N ALA A 52 2.45 1.89 6.22
CA ALA A 52 3.11 2.38 5.01
C ALA A 52 4.63 2.25 5.06
N ASN A 53 5.24 2.24 6.25
CA ASN A 53 6.68 2.11 6.43
C ASN A 53 7.12 0.66 6.59
N SER A 54 8.42 0.42 6.39
CA SER A 54 9.07 -0.86 6.64
C SER A 54 9.18 -1.17 8.16
N PRO A 55 9.03 -2.44 8.58
CA PRO A 55 9.25 -2.86 9.96
C PRO A 55 10.72 -2.77 10.42
N THR A 56 11.67 -2.52 9.52
CA THR A 56 13.08 -2.20 9.83
C THR A 56 13.25 -0.84 10.51
N ARG A 57 12.20 0.00 10.52
CA ARG A 57 12.18 1.33 11.16
C ARG A 57 11.34 1.28 12.44
N PRO A 58 11.91 0.80 13.57
CA PRO A 58 11.15 0.64 14.80
C PRO A 58 10.76 1.98 15.42
N GLY A 59 9.68 1.99 16.19
CA GLY A 59 9.25 3.15 16.97
C GLY A 59 8.36 4.15 16.21
N VAL A 60 8.09 3.91 14.92
CA VAL A 60 7.15 4.70 14.12
C VAL A 60 6.23 3.80 13.30
N LEU A 61 4.97 4.22 13.19
CA LEU A 61 3.99 3.70 12.26
C LEU A 61 3.54 4.85 11.35
N GLU A 62 3.77 4.72 10.05
CA GLU A 62 3.29 5.63 9.03
C GLU A 62 2.03 5.06 8.39
N LEU A 63 1.03 5.89 8.13
CA LEU A 63 -0.19 5.56 7.40
C LEU A 63 -0.42 6.60 6.30
N GLN A 64 -1.04 6.20 5.19
CA GLN A 64 -1.55 7.15 4.19
C GLN A 64 -3.07 6.97 4.08
N ILE A 65 -3.81 7.93 4.64
CA ILE A 65 -5.25 7.84 4.82
C ILE A 65 -5.97 8.70 3.79
N GLY A 66 -6.79 8.08 2.95
CA GLY A 66 -7.68 8.79 2.02
C GLY A 66 -9.02 9.09 2.67
N ALA A 67 -9.29 10.37 2.94
CA ALA A 67 -10.47 10.88 3.60
C ALA A 67 -11.31 11.77 2.67
N THR A 68 -11.75 11.21 1.54
CA THR A 68 -12.65 11.92 0.61
C THR A 68 -13.97 12.29 1.30
N PRO A 69 -14.71 13.30 0.82
CA PRO A 69 -16.00 13.68 1.43
C PRO A 69 -17.00 12.53 1.52
N GLU A 70 -16.92 11.56 0.61
CA GLU A 70 -17.74 10.35 0.59
C GLU A 70 -17.28 9.31 1.63
N ASN A 71 -16.06 9.44 2.15
CA ASN A 71 -15.46 8.58 3.15
C ASN A 71 -15.39 9.27 4.53
N ALA A 72 -16.56 9.51 5.13
CA ALA A 72 -16.68 9.98 6.51
C ALA A 72 -15.96 9.06 7.51
N TYR A 73 -15.78 7.78 7.17
CA TYR A 73 -15.12 6.77 7.99
C TYR A 73 -13.62 7.06 8.20
N ALA A 74 -12.89 7.42 7.16
CA ALA A 74 -11.51 7.85 7.29
C ALA A 74 -11.40 9.26 7.93
N GLY A 75 -12.30 10.18 7.56
CA GLY A 75 -12.29 11.55 8.12
C GLY A 75 -12.48 11.60 9.63
N GLN A 76 -13.34 10.75 10.20
CA GLN A 76 -13.55 10.64 11.65
C GLN A 76 -12.29 10.14 12.39
N VAL A 77 -11.48 9.28 11.77
CA VAL A 77 -10.21 8.81 12.37
C VAL A 77 -9.23 9.98 12.47
N LEU A 78 -9.07 10.74 11.39
CA LEU A 78 -8.21 11.91 11.36
C LEU A 78 -8.67 12.99 12.36
N ALA A 79 -9.99 13.23 12.45
CA ALA A 79 -10.56 14.15 13.42
C ALA A 79 -10.22 13.73 14.86
N ARG A 80 -10.40 12.46 15.20
CA ARG A 80 -10.06 11.94 16.53
C ARG A 80 -8.57 12.08 16.84
N MET A 81 -7.70 11.70 15.90
CA MET A 81 -6.25 11.84 16.06
C MET A 81 -5.87 13.30 16.33
N ARG A 82 -6.48 14.26 15.62
CA ARG A 82 -6.25 15.69 15.79
C ARG A 82 -6.74 16.23 17.13
N GLU A 83 -7.93 15.80 17.56
CA GLU A 83 -8.56 16.26 18.81
C GLU A 83 -7.87 15.70 20.06
N GLN A 84 -7.44 14.45 20.01
CA GLN A 84 -6.92 13.74 21.19
C GLN A 84 -5.39 13.75 21.27
N GLY A 85 -4.67 13.88 20.15
CA GLY A 85 -3.21 13.78 20.10
C GLY A 85 -2.68 12.36 20.35
N GLU A 86 -3.59 11.39 20.48
CA GLU A 86 -3.31 9.98 20.71
C GLU A 86 -4.41 9.14 20.08
N ILE A 87 -4.09 7.88 19.78
CA ILE A 87 -5.04 6.93 19.19
C ILE A 87 -4.71 5.53 19.67
N GLU A 88 -5.73 4.69 19.80
CA GLU A 88 -5.55 3.28 20.11
C GLU A 88 -5.67 2.44 18.85
N VAL A 89 -4.78 1.46 18.71
CA VAL A 89 -4.71 0.58 17.55
C VAL A 89 -4.56 -0.88 17.97
N GLU A 90 -5.02 -1.80 17.13
CA GLU A 90 -4.70 -3.22 17.22
C GLU A 90 -3.83 -3.65 16.03
N LEU A 91 -2.69 -4.28 16.30
CA LEU A 91 -1.75 -4.72 15.27
C LEU A 91 -0.92 -5.94 15.70
N PRO A 92 -0.22 -6.62 14.78
CA PRO A 92 -0.43 -6.54 13.34
C PRO A 92 -1.64 -7.37 12.89
N ALA A 93 -2.33 -6.91 11.85
CA ALA A 93 -3.41 -7.61 11.17
C ALA A 93 -3.06 -7.83 9.69
N GLY A 94 -3.82 -8.69 9.00
CA GLY A 94 -3.61 -9.04 7.59
C GLY A 94 -2.66 -10.22 7.39
N LYS A 95 -2.96 -11.02 6.35
CA LYS A 95 -2.20 -12.21 5.96
C LYS A 95 -1.43 -12.04 4.65
N ALA A 96 -1.70 -10.96 3.92
CA ALA A 96 -1.08 -10.63 2.63
C ALA A 96 0.31 -9.96 2.78
N PHE A 97 1.10 -10.34 3.77
CA PHE A 97 2.47 -9.83 3.96
C PHE A 97 3.48 -10.48 3.00
N LEU A 98 4.62 -9.85 2.77
CA LEU A 98 5.69 -10.37 1.90
C LEU A 98 6.10 -11.81 2.26
N ARG A 99 6.14 -12.70 1.26
CA ARG A 99 6.78 -14.02 1.35
C ARG A 99 8.28 -13.86 1.11
N ASP A 100 9.00 -13.59 2.19
CA ASP A 100 10.42 -13.26 2.17
C ASP A 100 11.29 -14.45 1.72
N GLU A 101 10.84 -15.67 2.00
CA GLU A 101 11.48 -16.92 1.60
C GLU A 101 11.41 -17.20 0.09
N SER A 102 10.53 -16.53 -0.64
CA SER A 102 10.35 -16.73 -2.07
C SER A 102 11.44 -16.00 -2.87
N PRO A 103 12.13 -16.66 -3.81
CA PRO A 103 13.12 -16.00 -4.67
C PRO A 103 12.49 -15.29 -5.88
N ARG A 104 11.18 -15.41 -6.08
CA ARG A 104 10.50 -15.00 -7.32
C ARG A 104 10.53 -13.48 -7.51
N PRO A 105 10.56 -12.96 -8.74
CA PRO A 105 10.32 -11.55 -9.00
C PRO A 105 8.95 -11.11 -8.47
N LEU A 106 8.85 -9.84 -8.13
CA LEU A 106 7.70 -9.24 -7.46
C LEU A 106 6.95 -8.31 -8.41
N ILE A 107 5.62 -8.39 -8.41
CA ILE A 107 4.76 -7.35 -8.95
C ILE A 107 3.98 -6.74 -7.79
N LEU A 108 4.20 -5.45 -7.53
CA LEU A 108 3.47 -4.69 -6.51
C LEU A 108 2.46 -3.80 -7.23
N MET A 109 1.16 -4.10 -7.10
CA MET A 109 0.08 -3.34 -7.72
C MET A 109 -0.69 -2.54 -6.67
N ALA A 110 -0.57 -1.22 -6.75
CA ALA A 110 -1.27 -0.27 -5.89
C ALA A 110 -2.32 0.52 -6.68
N GLY A 111 -3.53 0.61 -6.15
CA GLY A 111 -4.56 1.55 -6.59
C GLY A 111 -4.81 2.63 -5.53
N GLY A 112 -4.60 3.90 -5.88
CA GLY A 112 -4.78 5.03 -4.96
C GLY A 112 -3.97 4.87 -3.68
N THR A 113 -4.63 4.91 -2.51
CA THR A 113 -3.98 4.71 -1.18
C THR A 113 -3.58 3.27 -0.89
N GLY A 114 -3.90 2.30 -1.77
CA GLY A 114 -3.25 0.99 -1.75
C GLY A 114 -1.72 1.06 -1.85
N PHE A 115 -1.19 2.24 -2.23
CA PHE A 115 0.22 2.57 -2.16
C PHE A 115 0.85 2.32 -0.79
N SER A 116 0.17 2.55 0.33
CA SER A 116 0.75 2.29 1.68
C SER A 116 1.24 0.86 1.84
N TYR A 117 0.37 -0.09 1.48
CA TYR A 117 0.68 -1.51 1.54
C TYR A 117 1.89 -1.88 0.66
N ALA A 118 1.88 -1.42 -0.59
CA ALA A 118 2.94 -1.73 -1.55
C ALA A 118 4.27 -1.04 -1.18
N ARG A 119 4.21 0.20 -0.67
CA ARG A 119 5.36 0.97 -0.17
C ARG A 119 6.04 0.27 0.99
N SER A 120 5.29 -0.27 1.95
CA SER A 120 5.86 -1.02 3.09
C SER A 120 6.66 -2.24 2.62
N ILE A 121 6.16 -2.95 1.61
CA ILE A 121 6.87 -4.08 0.99
C ILE A 121 8.13 -3.61 0.26
N LEU A 122 8.02 -2.57 -0.58
CA LEU A 122 9.16 -2.05 -1.32
C LEU A 122 10.27 -1.52 -0.39
N GLU A 123 9.90 -0.70 0.60
CA GLU A 123 10.85 -0.10 1.53
C GLU A 123 11.59 -1.17 2.34
N TYR A 124 10.91 -2.26 2.73
CA TYR A 124 11.56 -3.40 3.37
C TYR A 124 12.58 -4.09 2.44
N LEU A 125 12.25 -4.28 1.17
CA LEU A 125 13.16 -4.89 0.18
C LEU A 125 14.40 -4.02 -0.05
N ILE A 126 14.22 -2.70 -0.08
CA ILE A 126 15.31 -1.71 -0.16
C ILE A 126 16.19 -1.80 1.09
N ASP A 127 15.59 -1.69 2.28
CA ASP A 127 16.31 -1.66 3.56
C ASP A 127 17.10 -2.96 3.82
N THR A 128 16.59 -4.11 3.35
CA THR A 128 17.25 -5.41 3.46
C THR A 128 18.22 -5.71 2.31
N GLY A 129 18.32 -4.82 1.32
CA GLY A 129 19.22 -4.96 0.18
C GLY A 129 18.88 -6.13 -0.75
N SER A 130 17.59 -6.50 -0.82
CA SER A 130 17.09 -7.57 -1.68
C SER A 130 17.55 -7.38 -3.14
N LYS A 131 17.71 -8.48 -3.86
CA LYS A 131 18.11 -8.50 -5.28
C LYS A 131 17.00 -9.02 -6.18
N ARG A 132 15.82 -9.31 -5.63
CA ARG A 132 14.64 -9.73 -6.38
C ARG A 132 14.20 -8.58 -7.29
N PRO A 133 13.98 -8.80 -8.59
CA PRO A 133 13.35 -7.80 -9.44
C PRO A 133 11.98 -7.40 -8.88
N VAL A 134 11.68 -6.11 -8.86
CA VAL A 134 10.42 -5.55 -8.36
C VAL A 134 9.83 -4.64 -9.44
N PHE A 135 8.63 -4.98 -9.90
CA PHE A 135 7.84 -4.12 -10.78
C PHE A 135 6.73 -3.49 -9.95
N PHE A 136 6.84 -2.18 -9.73
CA PHE A 136 5.89 -1.43 -8.92
C PHE A 136 4.95 -0.63 -9.81
N TYR A 137 3.68 -1.02 -9.84
CA TYR A 137 2.64 -0.32 -10.58
C TYR A 137 1.76 0.49 -9.63
N TRP A 138 1.69 1.81 -9.86
CA TRP A 138 0.81 2.69 -9.09
C TRP A 138 -0.26 3.32 -9.98
N GLY A 139 -1.47 2.80 -9.86
CA GLY A 139 -2.66 3.30 -10.52
C GLY A 139 -3.33 4.42 -9.74
N VAL A 140 -3.44 5.59 -10.35
CA VAL A 140 -4.24 6.72 -9.85
C VAL A 140 -5.16 7.25 -10.93
N ARG A 141 -6.18 8.00 -10.54
CA ARG A 141 -7.10 8.58 -11.51
C ARG A 141 -6.52 9.80 -12.23
N GLN A 142 -5.81 10.67 -11.50
CA GLN A 142 -5.15 11.88 -11.99
C GLN A 142 -3.70 11.90 -11.51
N ALA A 143 -2.80 12.51 -12.30
CA ALA A 143 -1.36 12.46 -12.04
C ALA A 143 -0.95 13.06 -10.69
N HIS A 144 -1.64 14.10 -10.22
CA HIS A 144 -1.34 14.74 -8.93
C HIS A 144 -1.56 13.83 -7.72
N TRP A 145 -2.32 12.74 -7.85
CA TRP A 145 -2.48 11.73 -6.79
C TRP A 145 -1.29 10.76 -6.68
N LEU A 146 -0.27 10.89 -7.52
CA LEU A 146 1.04 10.25 -7.31
C LEU A 146 1.84 11.05 -6.25
N TYR A 147 1.31 11.16 -5.05
CA TYR A 147 1.81 12.09 -4.02
C TYR A 147 3.21 11.77 -3.45
N GLU A 148 3.76 10.59 -3.75
CA GLU A 148 5.16 10.21 -3.46
C GLU A 148 5.94 9.90 -4.75
N LEU A 149 5.56 10.50 -5.89
CA LEU A 149 6.21 10.29 -7.18
C LEU A 149 7.73 10.53 -7.13
N GLU A 150 8.15 11.66 -6.55
CA GLU A 150 9.56 12.01 -6.45
C GLU A 150 10.37 10.99 -5.64
N GLN A 151 9.78 10.49 -4.55
CA GLN A 151 10.40 9.47 -3.70
C GLN A 151 10.53 8.13 -4.45
N MET A 152 9.49 7.72 -5.19
CA MET A 152 9.53 6.50 -6.00
C MET A 152 10.58 6.59 -7.11
N GLN A 153 10.68 7.74 -7.78
CA GLN A 153 11.71 7.99 -8.79
C GLN A 153 13.12 8.01 -8.18
N GLN A 154 13.27 8.51 -6.95
CA GLN A 154 14.55 8.45 -6.24
C GLN A 154 14.93 7.00 -5.90
N TRP A 155 13.99 6.22 -5.38
CA TRP A 155 14.23 4.80 -5.10
C TRP A 155 14.55 4.01 -6.36
N GLU A 156 13.89 4.28 -7.49
CA GLU A 156 14.21 3.62 -8.76
C GLU A 156 15.64 3.91 -9.22
N ARG A 157 16.15 5.14 -9.02
CA ARG A 157 17.54 5.49 -9.31
C ARG A 157 18.54 4.78 -8.40
N ASP A 158 18.22 4.66 -7.11
CA ASP A 158 19.16 4.18 -6.09
C ASP A 158 19.12 2.66 -5.90
N TYR A 159 17.99 2.03 -6.18
CA TYR A 159 17.74 0.61 -5.98
C TYR A 159 17.49 -0.09 -7.32
N ALA A 160 18.58 -0.57 -7.93
CA ALA A 160 18.59 -1.16 -9.27
C ALA A 160 17.56 -2.27 -9.55
N PRO A 161 17.12 -3.10 -8.59
CA PRO A 161 16.07 -4.10 -8.85
C PRO A 161 14.66 -3.54 -9.06
N LEU A 162 14.40 -2.26 -8.75
CA LEU A 162 13.09 -1.64 -8.91
C LEU A 162 12.91 -1.07 -10.32
N THR A 163 11.78 -1.40 -10.92
CA THR A 163 11.17 -0.68 -12.04
C THR A 163 9.87 -0.08 -11.53
N PHE A 164 9.72 1.24 -11.61
CA PHE A 164 8.51 1.95 -11.18
C PHE A 164 7.69 2.40 -12.40
N ILE A 165 6.40 2.06 -12.38
CA ILE A 165 5.48 2.28 -13.49
C ILE A 165 4.23 3.01 -12.97
N PRO A 166 4.19 4.36 -13.05
CA PRO A 166 2.98 5.10 -12.74
C PRO A 166 1.95 4.93 -13.86
N VAL A 167 0.69 4.71 -13.48
CA VAL A 167 -0.44 4.54 -14.41
C VAL A 167 -1.53 5.55 -14.06
N VAL A 168 -1.86 6.43 -15.00
CA VAL A 168 -2.88 7.48 -14.79
C VAL A 168 -4.12 7.19 -15.63
N GLN A 169 -5.28 7.07 -15.00
CA GLN A 169 -6.50 6.68 -15.69
C GLN A 169 -7.03 7.77 -16.63
N GLU A 170 -7.03 9.02 -16.18
CA GLU A 170 -7.57 10.19 -16.90
C GLU A 170 -6.49 11.27 -17.06
N PRO A 171 -5.38 11.00 -17.78
CA PRO A 171 -4.22 11.87 -17.77
C PRO A 171 -4.45 13.21 -18.47
N ASP A 172 -3.71 14.24 -18.02
CA ASP A 172 -3.53 15.48 -18.76
C ASP A 172 -2.77 15.25 -20.07
N ALA A 173 -2.87 16.21 -21.00
CA ALA A 173 -2.34 16.07 -22.36
C ALA A 173 -0.80 15.92 -22.45
N ASP A 174 -0.08 16.35 -21.41
CA ASP A 174 1.37 16.28 -21.28
C ASP A 174 1.86 15.01 -20.56
N TRP A 175 0.97 14.13 -20.13
CA TRP A 175 1.34 12.85 -19.53
C TRP A 175 2.04 11.93 -20.52
N THR A 176 3.20 11.43 -20.13
CA THR A 176 4.05 10.55 -20.97
C THR A 176 4.17 9.13 -20.44
N GLY A 177 3.62 8.85 -19.25
CA GLY A 177 3.59 7.51 -18.67
C GLY A 177 2.45 6.64 -19.20
N LYS A 178 2.21 5.51 -18.54
CA LYS A 178 1.10 4.62 -18.91
C LYS A 178 -0.24 5.23 -18.52
N SER A 179 -1.27 4.92 -19.31
CA SER A 179 -2.63 5.36 -19.05
C SER A 179 -3.62 4.20 -18.98
N GLY A 180 -4.76 4.44 -18.31
CA GLY A 180 -5.83 3.45 -18.15
C GLY A 180 -5.83 2.74 -16.80
N LEU A 181 -6.29 1.48 -16.78
CA LEU A 181 -6.42 0.70 -15.55
C LEU A 181 -5.12 -0.02 -15.23
N VAL A 182 -4.67 0.06 -13.98
CA VAL A 182 -3.36 -0.47 -13.55
C VAL A 182 -3.17 -1.97 -13.80
N HIS A 183 -4.21 -2.79 -13.62
CA HIS A 183 -4.11 -4.24 -13.90
C HIS A 183 -3.99 -4.51 -15.41
N LYS A 184 -4.62 -3.69 -16.26
CA LYS A 184 -4.45 -3.80 -17.72
C LYS A 184 -3.04 -3.41 -18.16
N ALA A 185 -2.49 -2.34 -17.57
CA ALA A 185 -1.11 -1.93 -17.82
C ALA A 185 -0.10 -3.06 -17.50
N ILE A 186 -0.34 -3.83 -16.42
CA ILE A 186 0.44 -5.03 -16.10
C ILE A 186 0.24 -6.10 -17.20
N MET A 187 -1.00 -6.41 -17.58
CA MET A 187 -1.25 -7.43 -18.61
C MET A 187 -0.60 -7.10 -19.96
N ASP A 188 -0.47 -5.82 -20.31
CA ASP A 188 0.18 -5.38 -21.54
C ASP A 188 1.71 -5.54 -21.49
N ASP A 189 2.31 -5.52 -20.30
CA ASP A 189 3.77 -5.60 -20.11
C ASP A 189 4.29 -7.05 -19.97
N PHE A 190 3.41 -7.98 -19.58
CA PHE A 190 3.81 -9.36 -19.30
C PHE A 190 3.13 -10.36 -20.23
N VAL A 191 3.94 -11.24 -20.83
CA VAL A 191 3.42 -12.38 -21.62
C VAL A 191 2.78 -13.44 -20.72
N SER A 192 3.34 -13.63 -19.51
CA SER A 192 2.83 -14.56 -18.52
C SER A 192 3.17 -14.05 -17.13
N LEU A 193 2.26 -14.27 -16.19
CA LEU A 193 2.41 -13.95 -14.77
C LEU A 193 2.76 -15.17 -13.92
N HIS A 194 2.98 -16.33 -14.55
CA HIS A 194 3.29 -17.58 -13.86
C HIS A 194 4.41 -17.39 -12.85
N ASP A 195 5.54 -16.81 -13.24
CA ASP A 195 6.77 -16.77 -12.45
C ASP A 195 6.84 -15.71 -11.33
N TYR A 196 5.77 -14.95 -11.10
CA TYR A 196 5.77 -13.80 -10.20
C TYR A 196 5.03 -14.09 -8.90
N ASP A 197 5.49 -13.49 -7.80
CA ASP A 197 4.62 -13.25 -6.64
C ASP A 197 4.00 -11.86 -6.82
N ILE A 198 2.67 -11.77 -6.73
CA ILE A 198 1.90 -10.55 -7.02
C ILE A 198 1.22 -10.07 -5.75
N TYR A 199 1.43 -8.80 -5.39
CA TYR A 199 0.88 -8.18 -4.20
C TYR A 199 -0.03 -7.03 -4.61
N VAL A 200 -1.29 -7.08 -4.20
CA VAL A 200 -2.37 -6.22 -4.70
C VAL A 200 -3.03 -5.49 -3.54
N ALA A 201 -3.09 -4.15 -3.64
CA ALA A 201 -3.86 -3.32 -2.73
C ALA A 201 -4.57 -2.17 -3.44
N GLY A 202 -5.80 -1.90 -3.02
CA GLY A 202 -6.66 -0.86 -3.58
C GLY A 202 -8.13 -1.19 -3.32
N ARG A 203 -9.03 -0.57 -4.09
CA ARG A 203 -10.46 -0.89 -4.03
C ARG A 203 -10.72 -2.37 -4.31
N PHE A 204 -11.70 -2.96 -3.64
CA PHE A 204 -11.97 -4.40 -3.73
C PHE A 204 -12.39 -4.81 -5.15
N GLU A 205 -13.13 -3.97 -5.86
CA GLU A 205 -13.51 -4.20 -7.25
C GLU A 205 -12.29 -4.29 -8.17
N MET A 206 -11.29 -3.42 -7.94
CA MET A 206 -10.03 -3.45 -8.68
C MET A 206 -9.23 -4.71 -8.36
N ALA A 207 -9.11 -5.07 -7.08
CA ALA A 207 -8.38 -6.27 -6.67
C ALA A 207 -9.03 -7.56 -7.20
N GLY A 208 -10.36 -7.64 -7.18
CA GLY A 208 -11.14 -8.74 -7.72
C GLY A 208 -10.98 -8.90 -9.24
N ALA A 209 -11.11 -7.79 -9.99
CA ALA A 209 -10.87 -7.80 -11.43
C ALA A 209 -9.44 -8.26 -11.77
N ALA A 210 -8.44 -7.71 -11.08
CA ALA A 210 -7.05 -8.10 -11.28
C ALA A 210 -6.81 -9.59 -11.01
N ARG A 211 -7.38 -10.15 -9.93
CA ARG A 211 -7.23 -11.56 -9.58
C ARG A 211 -7.74 -12.47 -10.69
N GLU A 212 -8.93 -12.20 -11.24
CA GLU A 212 -9.50 -13.06 -12.29
C GLU A 212 -8.75 -12.93 -13.61
N GLU A 213 -8.34 -11.72 -13.99
CA GLU A 213 -7.65 -11.51 -15.24
C GLU A 213 -6.18 -11.97 -15.21
N PHE A 214 -5.51 -11.85 -14.07
CA PHE A 214 -4.15 -12.36 -13.91
C PHE A 214 -4.08 -13.89 -13.99
N LYS A 215 -5.12 -14.61 -13.53
CA LYS A 215 -5.21 -16.08 -13.74
C LYS A 215 -5.23 -16.45 -15.22
N ILE A 216 -5.94 -15.68 -16.04
CA ILE A 216 -5.98 -15.90 -17.49
C ILE A 216 -4.57 -15.72 -18.10
N LEU A 217 -3.78 -14.81 -17.55
CA LEU A 217 -2.39 -14.56 -17.93
C LEU A 217 -1.39 -15.51 -17.22
N GLY A 218 -1.88 -16.55 -16.55
CA GLY A 218 -1.06 -17.62 -15.98
C GLY A 218 -0.60 -17.42 -14.54
N ALA A 219 -1.07 -16.38 -13.83
CA ALA A 219 -0.75 -16.21 -12.41
C ALA A 219 -1.35 -17.36 -11.58
N GLU A 220 -0.54 -17.94 -10.68
CA GLU A 220 -1.01 -18.91 -9.71
C GLU A 220 -1.84 -18.22 -8.61
N PRO A 221 -3.09 -18.63 -8.34
CA PRO A 221 -3.94 -17.99 -7.34
C PRO A 221 -3.29 -17.88 -5.95
N GLU A 222 -2.50 -18.88 -5.54
CA GLU A 222 -1.79 -18.94 -4.26
C GLU A 222 -0.62 -17.94 -4.18
N ARG A 223 -0.27 -17.32 -5.32
CA ARG A 223 0.79 -16.31 -5.48
C ARG A 223 0.25 -14.91 -5.73
N ILE A 224 -1.07 -14.73 -5.67
CA ILE A 224 -1.72 -13.42 -5.70
C ILE A 224 -2.16 -13.07 -4.28
N PHE A 225 -1.42 -12.16 -3.65
CA PHE A 225 -1.62 -11.72 -2.28
C PHE A 225 -2.36 -10.39 -2.26
N GLY A 226 -3.29 -10.23 -1.33
CA GLY A 226 -4.00 -8.98 -1.09
C GLY A 226 -5.07 -9.20 -0.03
N ASP A 227 -5.18 -8.30 0.95
CA ASP A 227 -6.15 -8.48 2.05
C ASP A 227 -7.59 -8.46 1.56
N ALA A 228 -7.87 -7.82 0.41
CA ALA A 228 -9.19 -7.86 -0.23
C ALA A 228 -9.69 -9.31 -0.43
N TYR A 229 -8.79 -10.26 -0.75
CA TYR A 229 -9.14 -11.65 -1.04
C TYR A 229 -9.58 -12.47 0.17
N GLU A 230 -9.48 -11.93 1.38
CA GLU A 230 -10.14 -12.54 2.55
C GLU A 230 -11.65 -12.23 2.57
N PHE A 231 -12.11 -11.27 1.77
CA PHE A 231 -13.49 -10.77 1.75
C PHE A 231 -14.20 -11.02 0.41
N ILE A 232 -13.47 -11.42 -0.65
CA ILE A 232 -13.99 -11.67 -2.01
C ILE A 232 -13.41 -12.92 -2.68
#